data_AF-A0A925QCJ2-F1
#
_entry.id   AF-A0A925QCJ2-F1
#
_cell.length_a   1.000
_cell.length_b   1.000
_cell.length_c   1.000
_cell.angle_alpha   90.00
_cell.angle_beta   90.00
_cell.angle_gamma   90.00
#
_symmetry.space_group_name_H-M   'P 1'
#
loop_
_entity.id
_entity.type
_entity.pdbx_description
1 polymer ?
#
loop_
_entity_poly.entity_id
_entity_poly.type
_entity_poly.pdbx_seq_one_letter_code
_entity_poly.pdbx_strand_id
1 'polypeptide(L)'
;MGISLQLEHEPIDKEIADSLISATPEWWKSAVLQIEYSFEDGIEGLAHEIISPEGFKDIVEPTEDLYSATLRLVDVFKRRGHVWRKAGYTVTQLPNGGWKYTVKFDY
;
A
#
# COMPACT_ATOMS: atom_id res chain seq x y z
N MET A 1 -15.92 23.58 2.15
CA MET A 1 -15.80 22.52 3.17
C MET A 1 -14.82 21.51 2.63
N GLY A 2 -13.56 21.57 3.06
CA GLY A 2 -12.52 20.68 2.56
C GLY A 2 -12.69 19.32 3.21
N ILE A 3 -13.15 18.32 2.45
CA ILE A 3 -13.00 16.93 2.84
C ILE A 3 -11.48 16.70 2.93
N SER A 4 -10.98 16.50 4.14
CA SER A 4 -9.57 16.25 4.41
C SER A 4 -9.15 15.03 3.59
N LEU A 5 -8.03 15.11 2.86
CA LEU A 5 -7.50 14.04 2.00
C LEU A 5 -7.59 12.66 2.65
N GLN A 6 -7.35 12.60 3.98
CA GLN A 6 -7.56 11.42 4.82
C GLN A 6 -8.87 10.68 4.59
N LEU A 7 -10.02 11.35 4.50
CA LEU A 7 -11.32 10.67 4.35
C LEU A 7 -11.53 10.07 2.95
N GLU A 8 -10.85 10.59 1.91
CA GLU A 8 -10.99 10.09 0.55
C GLU A 8 -10.09 8.89 0.28
N HIS A 9 -8.89 8.87 0.87
CA HIS A 9 -7.97 7.75 0.70
C HIS A 9 -8.11 6.66 1.78
N GLU A 10 -8.68 6.95 2.97
CA GLU A 10 -8.90 5.95 4.03
C GLU A 10 -9.59 4.64 3.58
N PRO A 11 -10.69 4.65 2.80
CA PRO A 11 -11.27 3.41 2.31
C PRO A 11 -10.34 2.66 1.35
N ILE A 12 -9.54 3.37 0.56
CA ILE A 12 -8.58 2.79 -0.39
C ILE A 12 -7.38 2.20 0.38
N ASP A 13 -6.88 2.91 1.40
CA ASP A 13 -5.81 2.41 2.27
C ASP A 13 -6.22 1.14 3.00
N LYS A 14 -7.48 1.08 3.45
CA LYS A 14 -8.02 -0.11 4.09
C LYS A 14 -8.12 -1.28 3.10
N GLU A 15 -8.55 -1.03 1.87
CA GLU A 15 -8.61 -2.03 0.79
C GLU A 15 -7.21 -2.58 0.45
N ILE A 16 -6.21 -1.70 0.38
CA ILE A 16 -4.79 -2.08 0.18
C ILE A 16 -4.30 -2.91 1.37
N ALA A 17 -4.56 -2.47 2.60
CA ALA A 17 -4.14 -3.18 3.80
C ALA A 17 -4.79 -4.56 3.92
N ASP A 18 -6.08 -4.68 3.62
CA ASP A 18 -6.83 -5.95 3.64
C ASP A 18 -6.30 -6.90 2.56
N SER A 19 -6.07 -6.39 1.35
CA SER A 19 -5.44 -7.15 0.26
C SER A 19 -4.03 -7.62 0.65
N LEU A 20 -3.24 -6.77 1.30
CA LEU A 20 -1.91 -7.13 1.80
C LEU A 20 -2.00 -8.22 2.87
N ILE A 21 -2.93 -8.12 3.83
CA ILE A 21 -3.16 -9.15 4.86
C ILE A 21 -3.56 -10.48 4.20
N SER A 22 -4.42 -10.44 3.18
CA SER A 22 -4.83 -11.64 2.44
C SER A 22 -3.71 -12.26 1.61
N ALA A 23 -2.80 -11.44 1.07
CA ALA A 23 -1.61 -11.90 0.35
C ALA A 23 -0.51 -12.37 1.31
N THR A 24 -0.56 -11.94 2.57
CA THR A 24 0.44 -12.27 3.59
C THR A 24 0.26 -13.72 4.05
N PRO A 25 1.31 -14.56 3.95
CA PRO A 25 1.25 -15.93 4.46
C PRO A 25 0.95 -16.01 5.96
N GLU A 26 0.30 -17.08 6.40
CA GLU A 26 -0.10 -17.27 7.81
C GLU A 26 1.07 -17.28 8.81
N TRP A 27 2.27 -17.63 8.34
CA TRP A 27 3.49 -17.63 9.14
C TRP A 27 4.13 -16.26 9.31
N TRP A 28 3.74 -15.26 8.52
CA TRP A 28 4.21 -13.88 8.67
C TRP A 28 3.38 -13.18 9.74
N LYS A 29 4.06 -12.56 10.71
CA LYS A 29 3.43 -11.68 11.72
C LYS A 29 3.38 -10.24 11.25
N SER A 30 4.11 -9.92 10.19
CA SER A 30 4.11 -8.59 9.58
C SER A 30 4.50 -8.64 8.12
N ALA A 31 3.97 -7.69 7.35
CA ALA A 31 4.32 -7.48 5.95
C ALA A 31 4.42 -5.99 5.66
N VAL A 32 5.32 -5.62 4.76
CA VAL A 32 5.49 -4.26 4.28
C VAL A 32 5.31 -4.27 2.77
N LEU A 33 4.28 -3.59 2.29
CA LEU A 33 4.14 -3.23 0.90
C LEU A 33 4.81 -1.88 0.68
N GLN A 34 5.78 -1.85 -0.22
CA GLN A 34 6.36 -0.64 -0.76
C GLN A 34 5.85 -0.42 -2.16
N ILE A 35 5.39 0.80 -2.43
CA ILE A 35 4.94 1.22 -3.73
C ILE A 35 5.81 2.38 -4.15
N GLU A 36 6.47 2.26 -5.29
CA GLU A 36 7.24 3.34 -5.90
C GLU A 36 6.51 3.84 -7.13
N TYR A 37 6.18 5.13 -7.13
CA TYR A 37 5.62 5.80 -8.27
C TYR A 37 6.73 6.56 -9.00
N SER A 38 6.92 6.25 -10.27
CA SER A 38 7.86 6.92 -11.15
C SER A 38 7.13 7.54 -12.34
N PHE A 39 7.59 8.70 -12.78
CA PHE A 39 7.10 9.35 -13.98
C PHE A 39 8.33 9.75 -14.80
N GLU A 40 8.69 8.91 -15.77
CA GLU A 40 9.86 9.10 -16.62
C GLU A 40 9.43 9.08 -18.09
N ASP A 41 9.91 10.05 -18.87
CA ASP A 41 9.65 10.18 -20.32
C ASP A 41 8.15 10.18 -20.70
N GLY A 42 7.28 10.65 -19.80
CA GLY A 42 5.83 10.65 -20.02
C GLY A 42 5.16 9.29 -19.79
N ILE A 43 5.91 8.30 -19.31
CA ILE A 43 5.41 6.97 -18.93
C ILE A 43 5.30 6.91 -17.41
N GLU A 44 4.15 6.44 -16.93
CA GLU A 44 3.90 6.24 -15.52
C GLU A 44 4.30 4.82 -15.12
N GLY A 45 5.18 4.70 -14.13
CA GLY A 45 5.58 3.45 -13.51
C GLY A 45 4.99 3.34 -12.11
N LEU A 46 4.48 2.15 -11.80
CA LEU A 46 4.07 1.78 -10.45
C LEU A 46 4.71 0.43 -10.12
N ALA A 47 5.69 0.44 -9.23
CA ALA A 47 6.37 -0.76 -8.78
C ALA A 47 5.87 -1.14 -7.38
N HIS A 48 5.49 -2.39 -7.19
CA HIS A 48 5.05 -2.94 -5.91
C HIS A 48 6.05 -3.97 -5.42
N GLU A 49 6.46 -3.84 -4.18
CA GLU A 49 7.35 -4.78 -3.52
C GLU A 49 6.75 -5.15 -2.17
N ILE A 50 6.53 -6.45 -1.93
CA ILE A 50 6.05 -6.96 -0.63
C ILE A 50 7.23 -7.62 0.07
N ILE A 51 7.56 -7.09 1.24
CA ILE A 51 8.73 -7.48 2.03
C ILE A 51 8.25 -7.98 3.39
N SER A 52 8.83 -9.07 3.87
CA SER A 52 8.70 -9.42 5.28
C SER A 52 9.82 -8.76 6.11
N PRO A 53 9.48 -7.93 7.11
CA PRO A 53 10.48 -7.37 8.01
C PRO A 53 11.11 -8.43 8.93
N GLU A 54 10.55 -9.64 8.98
CA GLU A 54 11.08 -10.79 9.71
C GLU A 54 12.19 -11.52 8.93
N GLY A 55 12.48 -11.08 7.69
CA GLY A 55 13.56 -11.62 6.86
C GLY A 55 13.19 -12.88 6.08
N PHE A 56 11.90 -13.20 5.98
CA PHE A 56 11.42 -14.27 5.10
C PHE A 56 11.68 -13.89 3.64
N LYS A 57 12.14 -14.89 2.86
CA LYS A 57 12.47 -14.74 1.44
C LYS A 57 11.36 -15.19 0.50
N ASP A 58 10.17 -15.47 1.03
CA ASP A 58 9.03 -15.84 0.20
C ASP A 58 8.68 -14.67 -0.71
N ILE A 59 8.57 -14.95 -2.00
CA ILE A 59 8.12 -13.96 -2.98
C ILE A 59 6.60 -13.90 -2.85
N VAL A 60 6.10 -12.78 -2.34
CA VAL A 60 4.67 -12.49 -2.29
C VAL A 60 4.36 -11.55 -3.43
N GLU A 61 3.60 -12.04 -4.40
CA GLU A 61 3.15 -11.21 -5.51
C GLU A 61 1.95 -10.35 -5.09
N PRO A 62 1.90 -9.07 -5.49
CA PRO A 62 0.75 -8.23 -5.27
C PRO A 62 -0.46 -8.81 -6.02
N THR A 63 -1.62 -8.81 -5.38
CA THR A 63 -2.88 -9.24 -6.03
C THR A 63 -3.37 -8.19 -7.03
N GLU A 64 -4.22 -8.60 -7.98
CA GLU A 64 -4.86 -7.67 -8.93
C GLU A 64 -5.70 -6.59 -8.22
N ASP A 65 -6.32 -6.95 -7.09
CA ASP A 65 -7.05 -6.02 -6.22
C ASP A 65 -6.12 -4.95 -5.63
N LEU A 66 -4.94 -5.35 -5.15
CA LEU A 66 -3.93 -4.42 -4.62
C LEU A 66 -3.44 -3.47 -5.72
N TYR A 67 -3.18 -4.00 -6.92
CA TYR A 67 -2.80 -3.17 -8.07
C TYR A 67 -3.90 -2.16 -8.43
N SER A 68 -5.15 -2.60 -8.50
CA SER A 68 -6.30 -1.75 -8.80
C SER A 68 -6.53 -0.67 -7.74
N ALA A 69 -6.42 -1.03 -6.46
CA ALA A 69 -6.59 -0.11 -5.34
C ALA A 69 -5.49 0.98 -5.33
N THR A 70 -4.24 0.59 -5.60
CA THR A 70 -3.11 1.53 -5.66
C THR A 70 -3.19 2.48 -6.86
N LEU A 71 -3.70 2.04 -8.02
CA LEU A 71 -4.00 2.95 -9.13
C LEU A 71 -5.09 3.97 -8.78
N ARG A 72 -6.16 3.54 -8.09
CA ARG A 72 -7.21 4.45 -7.60
C ARG A 72 -6.65 5.46 -6.61
N LEU A 73 -5.72 5.03 -5.75
CA LEU A 73 -5.02 5.91 -4.82
C LEU A 73 -4.22 6.98 -5.58
N VAL A 74 -3.40 6.56 -6.55
CA VAL A 74 -2.63 7.48 -7.40
C VAL A 74 -3.54 8.50 -8.08
N ASP A 75 -4.69 8.08 -8.61
CA ASP A 75 -5.65 8.98 -9.25
C ASP A 75 -6.24 10.02 -8.27
N VAL A 76 -6.54 9.64 -7.02
CA VAL A 76 -6.99 10.57 -5.96
C VAL A 76 -5.92 11.62 -5.67
N PHE A 77 -4.66 11.21 -5.54
CA PHE A 77 -3.54 12.12 -5.28
C PHE A 77 -3.22 13.01 -6.49
N LYS A 78 -3.29 12.47 -7.71
CA LYS A 78 -3.16 13.24 -8.97
C LYS A 78 -4.19 14.33 -9.09
N ARG A 79 -5.48 14.03 -8.81
CA ARG A 79 -6.56 15.02 -8.84
C ARG A 79 -6.33 16.20 -7.90
N ARG A 80 -5.48 16.02 -6.89
CA ARG A 80 -5.12 17.02 -5.88
C ARG A 80 -3.78 17.71 -6.16
N GLY A 81 -3.09 17.32 -7.24
CA GLY A 81 -1.91 18.00 -7.78
C GLY A 81 -0.56 17.45 -7.33
N HIS A 82 -0.52 16.48 -6.40
CA HIS A 82 0.72 15.90 -5.91
C HIS A 82 0.57 14.39 -5.66
N VAL A 83 1.37 13.60 -6.36
CA VAL A 83 1.54 12.16 -6.09
C VAL A 83 2.80 11.99 -5.25
N TRP A 84 2.74 11.07 -4.30
CA TRP A 84 3.91 10.63 -3.54
C TRP A 84 4.91 9.91 -4.46
N ARG A 85 6.19 9.99 -4.15
CA ARG A 85 7.23 9.18 -4.80
C ARG A 85 7.20 7.75 -4.28
N LYS A 86 6.98 7.57 -2.97
CA LYS A 86 6.84 6.26 -2.36
C LYS A 86 5.69 6.20 -1.37
N ALA A 87 4.97 5.08 -1.34
CA ALA A 87 4.00 4.75 -0.31
C ALA A 87 4.38 3.43 0.35
N GLY A 88 4.47 3.43 1.68
CA GLY A 88 4.74 2.26 2.49
C GLY A 88 3.53 1.88 3.32
N TYR A 89 3.01 0.68 3.12
CA TYR A 89 1.96 0.07 3.94
C TYR A 89 2.57 -1.03 4.78
N THR A 90 2.47 -0.91 6.09
CA THR A 90 2.93 -1.94 7.03
C THR A 90 1.73 -2.54 7.73
N VAL A 91 1.55 -3.85 7.59
CA VAL A 91 0.55 -4.61 8.36
C VAL A 91 1.26 -5.43 9.43
N THR A 92 0.69 -5.48 10.63
CA THR A 92 1.25 -6.22 11.77
C THR A 92 0.12 -6.91 12.51
N GLN A 93 0.29 -8.21 12.73
CA GLN A 93 -0.62 -9.02 13.51
C GLN A 93 -0.44 -8.70 15.00
N LEU A 94 -1.55 -8.41 15.66
CA LEU A 94 -1.62 -8.17 17.10
C LEU A 94 -1.77 -9.50 17.85
N PRO A 95 -1.41 -9.56 19.15
CA PRO A 95 -1.51 -10.77 19.96
C PRO A 95 -2.92 -11.37 20.08
N ASN A 96 -3.96 -10.55 19.84
CA ASN A 96 -5.35 -10.98 19.86
C ASN A 96 -5.85 -11.55 18.52
N GLY A 97 -4.97 -11.72 17.53
CA GLY A 97 -5.30 -12.19 16.18
C GLY A 97 -5.84 -11.10 15.25
N GLY A 98 -6.04 -9.87 15.74
CA GLY A 98 -6.37 -8.72 14.90
C GLY A 98 -5.17 -8.22 14.11
N TRP A 99 -5.41 -7.46 13.05
CA TRP A 99 -4.37 -6.81 12.27
C TRP A 99 -4.43 -5.29 12.46
N LYS A 100 -3.27 -4.67 12.56
CA LYS A 100 -3.10 -3.21 12.49
C LYS A 100 -2.35 -2.89 11.21
N TYR A 101 -2.73 -1.81 10.54
CA TYR A 101 -1.94 -1.26 9.44
C TYR A 101 -1.44 0.16 9.77
N THR A 102 -0.35 0.56 9.14
CA THR A 102 0.21 1.91 9.16
C THR A 102 0.61 2.28 7.74
N VAL A 103 0.35 3.53 7.35
CA VAL A 103 0.66 4.05 6.02
C VAL A 103 1.65 5.20 6.15
N LYS A 104 2.64 5.25 5.27
CA LYS A 104 3.61 6.35 5.19
C LYS A 104 3.80 6.76 3.72
N PHE A 105 3.62 8.04 3.45
CA PHE A 105 3.87 8.62 2.13
C PHE A 105 5.17 9.44 2.16
N ASP A 106 5.97 9.31 1.11
CA ASP A 106 7.22 10.02 0.86
C ASP A 106 7.08 10.79 -0.46
N TYR A 107 7.43 12.07 -0.47
CA TYR A 107 7.19 13.01 -1.59
C TYR A 107 8.50 13.45 -2.23
#